data_AF-A0A934E851-F1
#
_entry.id   AF-A0A934E851-F1
#
_cell.length_a   1.000
_cell.length_b   1.000
_cell.length_c   1.000
_cell.angle_alpha   90.00
_cell.angle_beta   90.00
_cell.angle_gamma   90.00
#
_symmetry.space_group_name_H-M   'P 1'
#
loop_
_entity.id
_entity.type
_entity.pdbx_description
1 polymer ?
#
loop_
_entity_poly.entity_id
_entity_poly.type
_entity_poly.pdbx_seq_one_letter_code
_entity_poly.pdbx_strand_id
1 'polypeptide(L)'
;MLTSEQSIVVFREGRAHPDRLSQKVHGQYLGHAERMLAVYRSGVGRTRRELHRAVEDILSEELDCPARRIAAFSKLLDDASEYHSAGGASDLRLRVFGLA
;
A
#
# COMPACT_ATOMS: atom_id res chain seq x y z
N MET A 1 1.51 9.36 -5.55
CA MET A 1 2.27 8.82 -6.69
C MET A 1 3.27 7.77 -6.20
N LEU A 2 3.47 6.68 -6.95
CA LEU A 2 4.45 5.63 -6.63
C LEU A 2 5.89 6.13 -6.78
N THR A 3 6.79 5.63 -5.92
CA THR A 3 8.23 5.96 -5.95
C THR A 3 9.06 4.75 -6.38
N SER A 4 10.38 4.92 -6.50
CA SER A 4 11.32 3.84 -6.80
C SER A 4 11.22 2.65 -5.84
N GLU A 5 10.81 2.89 -4.58
CA GLU A 5 10.64 1.85 -3.57
C GLU A 5 9.51 0.86 -3.90
N GLN A 6 8.44 1.35 -4.55
CA GLN A 6 7.30 0.52 -4.97
C GLN A 6 7.42 0.04 -6.43
N SER A 7 8.47 0.47 -7.13
CA SER A 7 8.69 0.12 -8.52
C SER A 7 9.05 -1.37 -8.68
N ILE A 8 8.39 -2.03 -9.63
CA ILE A 8 8.68 -3.39 -10.07
C ILE A 8 9.08 -3.31 -11.53
N VAL A 9 10.36 -3.54 -11.79
CA VAL A 9 10.96 -3.47 -13.14
C VAL A 9 11.93 -4.63 -13.27
N VAL A 10 11.86 -5.33 -14.39
CA VAL A 10 12.83 -6.37 -14.76
C VAL A 10 13.65 -5.87 -15.94
N PHE A 11 14.98 -5.93 -15.85
CA PHE A 11 15.85 -5.58 -16.96
C PHE A 11 16.19 -6.82 -17.77
N ARG A 12 15.95 -6.79 -19.09
CA ARG A 12 16.30 -7.87 -20.03
C ARG A 12 16.85 -7.26 -21.30
N GLU A 13 17.96 -7.80 -21.81
CA GLU A 13 18.61 -7.33 -23.06
C GLU A 13 18.87 -5.81 -23.10
N GLY A 14 19.27 -5.23 -21.95
CA GLY A 14 19.52 -3.79 -21.83
C GLY A 14 18.26 -2.92 -21.82
N ARG A 15 17.05 -3.51 -21.72
CA ARG A 15 15.78 -2.81 -21.69
C ARG A 15 15.05 -3.00 -20.37
N ALA A 16 14.40 -1.93 -19.91
CA ALA A 16 13.54 -1.96 -18.72
C ALA A 16 12.14 -2.45 -19.08
N HIS A 17 11.70 -3.53 -18.45
CA HIS A 17 10.34 -4.06 -18.56
C HIS A 17 9.60 -3.77 -17.25
N PRO A 18 8.82 -2.69 -17.19
CA PRO A 18 8.01 -2.41 -16.01
C PRO A 18 6.91 -3.46 -15.88
N ASP A 19 6.67 -3.87 -14.64
CA ASP A 19 5.51 -4.67 -14.32
C ASP A 19 4.24 -3.83 -14.54
N ARG A 20 3.32 -4.35 -15.35
CA ARG A 20 2.05 -3.70 -15.64
C ARG A 20 0.93 -4.72 -15.51
N LEU A 21 -0.03 -4.39 -14.66
CA LEU A 21 -1.29 -5.12 -14.59
C LEU A 21 -2.11 -4.80 -15.84
N SER A 22 -2.37 -5.83 -16.63
CA SER A 22 -3.15 -5.75 -17.87
C SER A 22 -4.35 -6.68 -17.78
N GLN A 23 -5.50 -6.27 -18.33
CA GLN A 23 -6.76 -7.01 -18.19
C GLN A 23 -6.70 -8.44 -18.74
N LYS A 24 -5.86 -8.72 -19.75
CA LYS A 24 -5.74 -10.05 -20.36
C LYS A 24 -5.11 -11.10 -19.46
N VAL A 25 -4.12 -10.70 -18.65
CA VAL A 25 -3.31 -11.64 -17.84
C VAL A 25 -3.63 -11.49 -16.35
N HIS A 26 -4.11 -10.32 -15.94
CA HIS A 26 -4.26 -9.93 -14.54
C HIS A 26 -5.70 -9.55 -14.19
N GLY A 27 -6.69 -10.14 -14.87
CA GLY A 27 -8.10 -9.81 -14.68
C GLY A 27 -8.58 -9.95 -13.23
N GLN A 28 -8.00 -10.89 -12.47
CA GLN A 28 -8.31 -11.12 -11.06
C GLN A 28 -7.97 -9.93 -10.15
N TYR A 29 -6.99 -9.09 -10.54
CA TYR A 29 -6.65 -7.89 -9.79
C TYR A 29 -7.76 -6.84 -9.78
N LEU A 30 -8.73 -6.92 -10.69
CA LEU A 30 -9.91 -6.06 -10.64
C LEU A 30 -10.76 -6.38 -9.40
N GLY A 31 -11.02 -7.67 -9.15
CA GLY A 31 -11.74 -8.12 -7.95
C GLY A 31 -10.97 -7.77 -6.67
N HIS A 32 -9.65 -7.96 -6.67
CA HIS A 32 -8.81 -7.52 -5.55
C HIS A 32 -8.91 -6.01 -5.30
N ALA A 33 -8.86 -5.20 -6.35
CA ALA A 33 -8.98 -3.75 -6.24
C ALA A 33 -10.32 -3.33 -5.65
N GLU A 34 -11.42 -3.97 -6.05
CA GLU A 34 -12.74 -3.72 -5.47
C GLU A 34 -12.78 -4.05 -3.97
N ARG A 35 -12.23 -5.19 -3.56
CA ARG A 35 -12.13 -5.57 -2.14
C ARG A 35 -11.26 -4.61 -1.34
N MET A 36 -10.13 -4.19 -1.90
CA MET A 36 -9.24 -3.21 -1.25
C MET A 36 -9.94 -1.86 -1.07
N LEU A 37 -10.67 -1.38 -2.08
CA LEU A 37 -11.46 -0.16 -1.99
C LEU A 37 -12.56 -0.28 -0.92
N ALA A 38 -13.22 -1.43 -0.82
CA ALA A 38 -14.21 -1.68 0.22
C ALA A 38 -13.60 -1.57 1.62
N VAL A 39 -12.42 -2.16 1.86
CA VAL A 39 -11.69 -2.07 3.13
C VAL A 39 -11.41 -0.62 3.52
N TYR A 40 -10.94 0.21 2.58
CA TYR A 40 -10.64 1.62 2.87
C TYR A 40 -11.91 2.43 3.11
N ARG A 41 -12.99 2.19 2.34
CA ARG A 41 -14.28 2.87 2.51
C ARG A 41 -14.91 2.60 3.87
N SER A 42 -14.86 1.35 4.35
CA SER A 42 -15.37 0.99 5.68
C SER A 42 -14.32 1.13 6.79
N GLY A 43 -13.14 1.66 6.47
CA GLY A 43 -11.95 1.64 7.33
C GLY A 43 -11.80 2.84 8.25
N VAL A 44 -12.78 3.75 8.29
CA VAL A 44 -12.72 4.96 9.14
C VAL A 44 -12.53 4.58 10.61
N GLY A 45 -11.57 5.23 11.26
CA GLY A 45 -11.19 4.94 12.65
C GLY A 45 -10.11 3.86 12.81
N ARG A 46 -9.76 3.13 11.75
CA ARG A 46 -8.62 2.19 11.76
C ARG A 46 -7.31 2.90 11.48
N THR A 47 -6.22 2.35 12.00
CA THR A 47 -4.87 2.80 11.70
C THR A 47 -4.45 2.40 10.28
N ARG A 48 -3.50 3.15 9.69
CA ARG A 48 -2.89 2.78 8.39
C ARG A 48 -2.35 1.36 8.38
N ARG A 49 -1.69 0.93 9.46
CA ARG A 49 -1.14 -0.42 9.59
C ARG A 49 -2.22 -1.50 9.50
N GLU A 50 -3.39 -1.28 10.08
CA GLU A 50 -4.50 -2.23 10.00
C GLU A 50 -5.10 -2.29 8.60
N LEU A 51 -5.18 -1.17 7.90
CA LEU A 51 -5.61 -1.13 6.50
C LEU A 51 -4.60 -1.84 5.58
N HIS A 52 -3.30 -1.65 5.83
CA HIS A 52 -2.23 -2.30 5.05
C HIS A 52 -2.24 -3.81 5.26
N ARG A 53 -2.44 -4.29 6.48
CA ARG A 53 -2.62 -5.73 6.77
C ARG A 53 -3.83 -6.31 6.04
N ALA A 54 -4.96 -5.61 6.03
CA ALA A 54 -6.13 -6.08 5.29
C ALA A 54 -5.91 -6.15 3.77
N VAL A 55 -5.08 -5.25 3.22
CA VAL A 55 -4.64 -5.34 1.81
C VAL A 55 -3.73 -6.54 1.57
N GLU A 56 -2.79 -6.81 2.50
CA GLU A 56 -1.94 -8.00 2.47
C GLU A 56 -2.78 -9.29 2.52
N ASP A 57 -3.78 -9.35 3.40
CA ASP A 57 -4.70 -10.49 3.51
C ASP A 57 -5.45 -10.74 2.19
N ILE A 58 -5.96 -9.68 1.53
CA ILE A 58 -6.63 -9.80 0.22
C ILE A 58 -5.71 -10.38 -0.85
N LEU A 59 -4.43 -9.99 -0.84
CA LEU A 59 -3.45 -10.40 -1.84
C LEU A 59 -2.72 -11.69 -1.48
N SER A 60 -2.91 -12.23 -0.28
CA SER A 60 -2.37 -13.52 0.14
C SER A 60 -2.93 -14.70 -0.66
N GLU A 61 -4.10 -14.49 -1.30
CA GLU A 61 -4.73 -15.46 -2.22
C GLU A 61 -3.99 -15.57 -3.57
N GLU A 62 -3.16 -14.58 -3.93
CA GLU A 62 -2.42 -14.58 -5.19
C GLU A 62 -1.12 -15.37 -5.06
N LEU A 63 -0.96 -16.39 -5.91
CA LEU A 63 0.28 -17.15 -6.01
C LEU A 63 1.43 -16.22 -6.44
N ASP A 64 2.52 -16.23 -5.69
CA ASP A 64 3.75 -15.47 -5.95
C ASP A 64 3.54 -13.95 -6.09
N CYS A 65 2.60 -13.37 -5.33
CA CYS A 65 2.40 -11.91 -5.31
C CYS A 65 3.65 -11.18 -4.76
N PRO A 66 4.31 -10.30 -5.53
CA PRO A 66 5.48 -9.59 -5.04
C PRO A 66 5.11 -8.64 -3.89
N ALA A 67 5.89 -8.64 -2.80
CA ALA A 67 5.66 -7.73 -1.67
C ALA A 67 5.62 -6.24 -2.09
N ARG A 68 6.39 -5.86 -3.11
CA ARG A 68 6.35 -4.50 -3.68
C ARG A 68 5.00 -4.16 -4.31
N ARG A 69 4.27 -5.15 -4.84
CA ARG A 69 2.94 -4.93 -5.41
C ARG A 69 1.94 -4.60 -4.31
N ILE A 70 1.99 -5.33 -3.20
CA ILE A 70 1.19 -5.06 -2.00
C ILE A 70 1.45 -3.63 -1.52
N ALA A 71 2.74 -3.28 -1.33
CA ALA A 71 3.14 -1.94 -0.92
C ALA A 71 2.69 -0.84 -1.91
N ALA A 72 2.75 -1.11 -3.22
CA ALA A 72 2.27 -0.19 -4.25
C ALA A 72 0.76 0.08 -4.11
N PHE A 73 -0.05 -0.96 -3.92
CA PHE A 73 -1.49 -0.79 -3.71
C PHE A 73 -1.80 -0.02 -2.44
N SER A 74 -1.18 -0.38 -1.31
CA SER A 74 -1.33 0.36 -0.06
C SER A 74 -0.96 1.83 -0.22
N LYS A 75 0.13 2.14 -0.93
CA LYS A 75 0.56 3.52 -1.20
C LYS A 75 -0.46 4.30 -2.04
N LEU A 76 -1.01 3.68 -3.09
CA LEU A 76 -2.00 4.34 -3.94
C LEU A 76 -3.30 4.64 -3.18
N LEU A 77 -3.72 3.72 -2.32
CA LEU A 77 -4.91 3.90 -1.48
C LEU A 77 -4.68 4.95 -0.40
N ASP A 78 -3.53 4.94 0.27
CA ASP A 78 -3.13 5.98 1.22
C ASP A 78 -3.10 7.37 0.57
N ASP A 79 -2.57 7.49 -0.65
CA ASP A 79 -2.49 8.76 -1.39
C ASP A 79 -3.86 9.32 -1.78
N ALA A 80 -4.85 8.44 -1.96
CA ALA A 80 -6.23 8.81 -2.26
C ALA A 80 -7.07 9.02 -0.98
N SER A 81 -6.50 8.80 0.20
CA SER A 81 -7.21 8.84 1.47
C SER A 81 -6.77 10.03 2.33
N GLU A 82 -7.68 10.48 3.19
CA GLU A 82 -7.40 11.51 4.19
C GLU A 82 -7.21 10.88 5.56
N TYR A 83 -6.20 11.36 6.29
CA TYR A 83 -5.91 10.88 7.63
C TYR A 83 -5.86 12.05 8.60
N HIS A 84 -6.47 11.86 9.77
CA HIS A 84 -6.29 12.77 10.86
C HIS A 84 -4.84 12.74 11.37
N SER A 85 -4.18 13.89 11.38
CA SER A 85 -2.90 14.07 12.06
C SER A 85 -3.10 14.96 13.28
N ALA A 86 -2.97 14.39 14.48
CA ALA A 86 -2.87 15.18 15.69
C ALA A 86 -1.50 15.88 15.71
N GLY A 87 -1.50 17.21 15.71
CA GLY A 87 -0.28 18.01 15.88
C GLY A 87 0.38 17.77 17.24
N GLY A 88 1.65 18.19 17.40
CA GLY A 88 2.35 18.17 18.68
C GLY A 88 2.90 16.80 19.12
N ALA A 89 2.75 15.75 18.32
CA ALA A 89 3.34 14.44 18.60
C ALA A 89 4.89 14.46 18.68
N SER A 90 5.56 15.38 17.98
CA SER A 90 7.00 15.62 18.11
C SER A 90 7.36 16.15 19.50
N ASP A 91 6.64 17.17 19.95
CA ASP A 91 6.93 17.88 21.20
C ASP A 91 6.58 17.03 22.42
N LEU A 92 5.55 16.19 22.29
CA LEU A 92 5.24 15.18 23.30
C LEU A 92 6.35 14.14 23.39
N ARG A 93 6.87 13.65 22.25
CA ARG A 93 7.99 12.71 22.24
C ARG A 93 9.23 13.30 22.89
N LEU A 94 9.58 14.55 22.57
CA LEU A 94 10.72 15.23 23.19
C LEU A 94 10.57 15.37 24.71
N ARG A 95 9.37 15.74 25.18
CA ARG A 95 9.09 15.83 26.62
C ARG A 95 9.18 14.48 27.32
N VAL A 96 8.54 13.44 26.77
CA VAL A 96 8.53 12.10 27.38
C VAL A 96 9.94 11.50 27.41
N PHE A 97 10.69 11.57 26.31
CA PHE A 97 12.03 10.99 26.26
C PHE A 97 13.09 11.82 26.97
N GLY A 98 12.86 13.12 27.20
CA GLY A 98 13.74 13.95 28.04
C GLY A 98 13.58 13.71 29.55
N LEU A 99 12.58 12.93 29.97
CA LEU A 99 12.37 12.52 31.37
C LEU A 99 13.04 11.17 31.71
N ALA A 100 13.65 10.51 30.72
CA ALA A 100 14.37 9.24 30.86
C ALA A 100 15.88 9.47 30.91
#